data_AF-A0A3D9DRH7-F1
#
_entry.id   AF-A0A3D9DRH7-F1
#
_cell.length_a   1.000
_cell.length_b   1.000
_cell.length_c   1.000
_cell.angle_alpha   90.00
_cell.angle_beta   90.00
_cell.angle_gamma   90.00
#
_symmetry.space_group_name_H-M   'P 1'
#
loop_
_entity.id
_entity.type
_entity.pdbx_description
1 polymer ?
#
loop_
_entity_poly.entity_id
_entity_poly.type
_entity_poly.pdbx_seq_one_letter_code
_entity_poly.pdbx_strand_id
1 'polypeptide(L)'
;MDRLNESRIVKLTHHYSLLKDEFYGVRTSLIPEDLMLACAYVQLLRDELPDFTSVDDCIGESEGMALLSALYGAEELRKAPPEGAAEEIDFHENWETVASLLHVRDYQGAFSRVVRPGARLAVIDVMLRCARKNAPKGCSENDRDVEILEHIQSGGDVPAEWGLRTITGAAYTGTIPVTGEDDYPSR
;
A
#
# COMPACT_ATOMS: atom_id res chain seq x y z
N MET A 1 7.18 -10.15 30.62
CA MET A 1 7.42 -11.37 29.82
C MET A 1 7.69 -10.88 28.41
N ASP A 2 8.95 -10.58 28.13
CA ASP A 2 9.40 -10.07 26.85
C ASP A 2 9.40 -11.24 25.87
N ARG A 3 8.35 -11.33 25.04
CA ARG A 3 8.51 -12.03 23.77
C ARG A 3 9.45 -11.14 22.96
N LEU A 4 10.72 -11.54 22.89
CA LEU A 4 11.58 -11.08 21.81
C LEU A 4 10.77 -11.26 20.53
N ASN A 5 10.43 -10.16 19.84
CA ASN A 5 9.76 -10.23 18.55
C ASN A 5 10.74 -10.91 17.59
N GLU A 6 10.63 -12.23 17.46
CA GLU A 6 11.38 -13.01 16.50
C GLU A 6 11.04 -12.47 15.12
N SER A 7 12.06 -12.01 14.40
CA SER A 7 11.90 -11.57 13.03
C SER A 7 11.48 -12.76 12.16
N ARG A 8 10.42 -12.59 11.39
CA ARG A 8 9.89 -13.60 10.46
C ARG A 8 10.20 -13.21 9.03
N ILE A 9 10.30 -14.20 8.15
CA ILE A 9 10.43 -13.99 6.71
C ILE A 9 9.10 -14.34 6.06
N VAL A 10 8.51 -13.39 5.35
CA VAL A 10 7.24 -13.54 4.66
C VAL A 10 7.46 -13.35 3.18
N LYS A 11 6.89 -14.24 2.36
CA LYS A 11 6.85 -14.04 0.91
C LYS A 11 5.57 -13.28 0.57
N LEU A 12 5.70 -12.23 -0.23
CA LEU A 12 4.57 -11.56 -0.85
C LEU A 12 4.28 -12.25 -2.18
N THR A 13 3.00 -12.48 -2.43
CA THR A 13 2.46 -12.88 -3.74
C THR A 13 1.44 -11.83 -4.18
N HIS A 14 1.07 -11.82 -5.45
CA HIS A 14 -0.02 -11.00 -5.94
C HIS A 14 -0.91 -11.85 -6.83
N HIS A 15 -2.23 -11.82 -6.60
CA HIS A 15 -3.18 -12.72 -7.28
C HIS A 15 -3.02 -12.71 -8.81
N TYR A 16 -2.82 -11.52 -9.39
CA TYR A 16 -2.65 -11.32 -10.83
C TYR A 16 -1.21 -11.50 -11.34
N SER A 17 -0.26 -11.86 -10.47
CA SER A 17 1.14 -11.95 -10.84
C SER A 17 1.43 -13.07 -11.85
N LEU A 18 2.10 -12.68 -12.92
CA LEU A 18 2.68 -13.60 -13.89
C LEU A 18 4.09 -14.07 -13.47
N LEU A 19 4.68 -13.46 -12.44
CA LEU A 19 6.05 -13.68 -11.98
C LEU A 19 6.13 -14.72 -10.84
N LYS A 20 5.41 -15.84 -10.97
CA LYS A 20 5.25 -16.84 -9.90
C LYS A 20 6.55 -17.51 -9.45
N ASP A 21 7.57 -17.48 -10.30
CA ASP A 21 8.89 -18.09 -10.04
C ASP A 21 9.87 -17.13 -9.33
N GLU A 22 9.53 -15.84 -9.22
CA GLU A 22 10.36 -14.87 -8.53
C GLU A 22 10.05 -14.84 -7.03
N PHE A 23 11.07 -14.55 -6.21
CA PHE A 23 10.91 -14.43 -4.77
C PHE A 23 10.87 -12.95 -4.37
N TYR A 24 9.71 -12.55 -3.88
CA TYR A 24 9.49 -11.26 -3.24
C TYR A 24 9.19 -11.50 -1.78
N GLY A 25 10.11 -11.16 -0.89
CA GLY A 25 9.90 -11.38 0.54
C GLY A 25 10.37 -10.23 1.40
N VAL A 26 9.86 -10.20 2.62
CA VAL A 26 10.24 -9.24 3.66
C VAL A 26 10.63 -9.97 4.93
N ARG A 27 11.70 -9.53 5.59
CA ARG A 27 11.98 -9.90 6.98
C ARG A 27 11.46 -8.78 7.89
N THR A 28 10.57 -9.12 8.81
CA THR A 28 9.89 -8.14 9.66
C THR A 28 9.73 -8.63 11.10
N SER A 29 9.61 -7.68 12.02
CA SER A 29 9.26 -7.94 13.42
C SER A 29 7.77 -7.78 13.71
N LEU A 30 6.97 -7.37 12.71
CA LEU A 30 5.51 -7.34 12.82
C LEU A 30 4.98 -8.74 13.12
N ILE A 31 3.95 -8.81 13.96
CA ILE A 31 3.18 -10.05 14.15
C ILE A 31 2.34 -10.32 12.87
N PRO A 32 1.92 -11.56 12.60
CA PRO A 32 1.20 -11.91 11.36
C PRO A 32 -0.02 -11.02 11.10
N GLU A 33 -0.79 -10.76 12.17
CA GLU A 33 -1.99 -9.94 12.10
C GLU A 33 -1.68 -8.51 11.66
N ASP A 34 -0.69 -7.87 12.28
CA ASP A 34 -0.27 -6.51 11.93
C ASP A 34 0.36 -6.45 10.54
N LEU A 35 1.05 -7.51 10.10
CA LEU A 35 1.58 -7.58 8.73
C LEU A 35 0.45 -7.68 7.71
N MET A 36 -0.56 -8.53 7.93
CA MET A 36 -1.74 -8.60 7.05
C MET A 36 -2.46 -7.26 6.99
N LEU A 37 -2.64 -6.61 8.15
CA LEU A 37 -3.23 -5.27 8.21
C LEU A 37 -2.39 -4.22 7.50
N ALA A 38 -1.07 -4.24 7.64
CA ALA A 38 -0.16 -3.33 6.95
C ALA A 38 -0.26 -3.47 5.42
N CYS A 39 -0.27 -4.70 4.93
CA CYS A 39 -0.45 -4.99 3.51
C CYS A 39 -1.84 -4.51 3.01
N ALA A 40 -2.90 -4.84 3.73
CA ALA A 40 -4.26 -4.40 3.40
C ALA A 40 -4.39 -2.86 3.42
N TYR A 41 -3.78 -2.20 4.41
CA TYR A 41 -3.79 -0.74 4.52
C TYR A 41 -3.14 -0.07 3.30
N VAL A 42 -2.03 -0.61 2.81
CA VAL A 42 -1.37 -0.10 1.61
C VAL A 42 -2.27 -0.22 0.38
N GLN A 43 -2.95 -1.36 0.18
CA GLN A 43 -3.89 -1.52 -0.93
C GLN A 43 -5.08 -0.57 -0.81
N LEU A 44 -5.63 -0.41 0.39
CA LEU A 44 -6.72 0.54 0.63
C LEU A 44 -6.33 1.97 0.28
N LEU A 45 -5.12 2.41 0.66
CA LEU A 45 -4.62 3.74 0.29
C LEU A 45 -4.47 3.88 -1.23
N ARG A 46 -4.04 2.81 -1.92
CA ARG A 46 -3.99 2.79 -3.38
C ARG A 46 -5.38 2.92 -4.00
N ASP A 47 -6.39 2.26 -3.45
CA ASP A 47 -7.77 2.28 -3.98
C ASP A 47 -8.43 3.66 -3.85
N GLU A 48 -7.91 4.53 -2.96
CA GLU A 48 -8.36 5.93 -2.83
C GLU A 48 -7.73 6.88 -3.86
N LEU A 49 -6.77 6.39 -4.67
CA LEU A 49 -6.00 7.18 -5.64
C LEU A 49 -6.43 6.84 -7.08
N PRO A 50 -6.14 7.73 -8.07
CA PRO A 50 -6.45 7.45 -9.47
C PRO A 50 -5.83 6.17 -10.02
N ASP A 51 -6.57 5.47 -10.87
CA ASP A 51 -6.12 4.28 -11.60
C ASP A 51 -5.44 4.67 -12.92
N PHE A 52 -4.30 4.08 -13.23
CA PHE A 52 -3.68 4.26 -14.55
C PHE A 52 -4.31 3.29 -15.56
N THR A 53 -5.06 3.78 -16.54
CA THR A 53 -5.77 2.93 -17.52
C THR A 53 -4.86 2.08 -18.42
N SER A 54 -3.58 2.42 -18.55
CA SER A 54 -2.66 1.77 -19.50
C SER A 54 -1.38 1.20 -18.88
N VAL A 55 -1.27 1.21 -17.56
CA VAL A 55 -0.20 0.58 -16.79
C VAL A 55 -0.85 -0.41 -15.84
N ASP A 56 -0.17 -1.51 -15.52
CA ASP A 56 -0.58 -2.35 -14.40
C ASP A 56 -0.63 -1.46 -13.14
N ASP A 57 -1.84 -1.17 -12.69
CA ASP A 57 -2.20 -0.15 -11.70
C ASP A 57 -2.09 -0.69 -10.27
N CYS A 58 -1.75 -1.96 -10.15
CA CYS A 58 -1.62 -2.66 -8.91
C CYS A 58 -0.23 -2.44 -8.30
N ILE A 59 -0.20 -2.10 -7.02
CA ILE A 59 1.02 -2.20 -6.22
C ILE A 59 1.30 -3.69 -6.05
N GLY A 60 2.18 -4.22 -6.90
CA GLY A 60 2.60 -5.61 -6.92
C GLY A 60 3.56 -5.97 -5.79
N GLU A 61 4.11 -7.18 -5.83
CA GLU A 61 4.95 -7.71 -4.75
C GLU A 61 6.23 -6.90 -4.55
N SER A 62 6.85 -6.44 -5.64
CA SER A 62 8.07 -5.61 -5.61
C SER A 62 7.82 -4.27 -4.91
N GLU A 63 6.71 -3.63 -5.26
CA GLU A 63 6.29 -2.34 -4.72
C GLU A 63 5.83 -2.48 -3.26
N GLY A 64 5.10 -3.55 -2.95
CA GLY A 64 4.72 -3.91 -1.59
C GLY A 64 5.92 -4.11 -0.67
N MET A 65 6.96 -4.81 -1.13
CA MET A 65 8.23 -4.93 -0.40
C MET A 65 8.84 -3.57 -0.05
N ALA A 66 8.92 -2.67 -1.04
CA ALA A 66 9.49 -1.34 -0.85
C ALA A 66 8.66 -0.48 0.12
N LEU A 67 7.34 -0.57 0.07
CA LEU A 67 6.43 0.13 0.98
C LEU A 67 6.52 -0.42 2.41
N LEU A 68 6.58 -1.75 2.56
CA LEU A 68 6.74 -2.38 3.87
C LEU A 68 8.09 -2.03 4.52
N SER A 69 9.14 -1.93 3.70
CA SER A 69 10.46 -1.45 4.11
C SER A 69 10.41 0.00 4.59
N ALA A 70 9.84 0.90 3.77
CA ALA A 70 9.77 2.32 4.07
C ALA A 70 8.89 2.66 5.29
N LEU A 71 7.74 2.01 5.43
CA LEU A 71 6.73 2.36 6.44
C LEU A 71 6.89 1.58 7.75
N TYR A 72 7.44 0.37 7.70
CA TYR A 72 7.50 -0.53 8.86
C TYR A 72 8.90 -1.06 9.16
N GLY A 73 9.94 -0.60 8.43
CA GLY A 73 11.32 -1.01 8.66
C GLY A 73 11.60 -2.47 8.33
N ALA A 74 10.80 -3.09 7.45
CA ALA A 74 11.03 -4.44 6.99
C ALA A 74 12.28 -4.52 6.07
N GLU A 75 13.04 -5.60 6.15
CA GLU A 75 14.18 -5.83 5.25
C GLU A 75 13.70 -6.55 3.97
N GLU A 76 14.03 -6.01 2.82
CA GLU A 76 13.69 -6.57 1.52
C GLU A 76 14.54 -7.80 1.15
N LEU A 77 13.89 -8.89 0.73
CA LEU A 77 14.52 -10.14 0.32
C LEU A 77 14.07 -10.52 -1.11
N ARG A 78 15.01 -10.48 -2.06
CA ARG A 78 14.78 -10.89 -3.47
C ARG A 78 15.13 -12.35 -3.76
N LYS A 79 15.54 -13.09 -2.74
CA LYS A 79 15.91 -14.51 -2.82
C LYS A 79 15.37 -15.23 -1.62
N ALA A 80 14.82 -16.42 -1.86
CA ALA A 80 14.36 -17.28 -0.79
C ALA A 80 15.55 -17.63 0.12
N PRO A 81 15.40 -17.50 1.44
CA PRO A 81 16.41 -17.98 2.37
C PRO A 81 16.46 -19.53 2.34
N PRO A 82 17.57 -20.15 2.75
CA PRO A 82 17.72 -21.61 2.75
C PRO A 82 16.61 -22.36 3.52
N GLU A 83 16.11 -21.75 4.58
CA GLU A 83 15.02 -22.25 5.43
C GLU A 83 13.61 -22.05 4.86
N GLY A 84 13.47 -21.30 3.76
CA GLY A 84 12.18 -20.92 3.18
C GLY A 84 11.50 -19.74 3.89
N ALA A 85 10.38 -19.27 3.33
CA ALA A 85 9.54 -18.28 4.00
C ALA A 85 8.66 -18.96 5.06
N ALA A 86 8.43 -18.28 6.19
CA ALA A 86 7.57 -18.76 7.26
C ALA A 86 6.09 -18.74 6.85
N GLU A 87 5.71 -17.80 5.99
CA GLU A 87 4.34 -17.60 5.50
C GLU A 87 4.35 -16.93 4.12
N GLU A 88 3.26 -17.08 3.38
CA GLU A 88 2.98 -16.36 2.15
C GLU A 88 1.73 -15.48 2.35
N ILE A 89 1.78 -14.23 1.88
CA ILE A 89 0.67 -13.29 1.92
C ILE A 89 0.38 -12.82 0.50
N ASP A 90 -0.86 -12.99 0.06
CA ASP A 90 -1.35 -12.34 -1.16
C ASP A 90 -1.55 -10.85 -0.88
N PHE A 91 -0.67 -10.03 -1.43
CA PHE A 91 -0.62 -8.60 -1.20
C PHE A 91 -1.84 -7.86 -1.75
N HIS A 92 -2.61 -8.48 -2.67
CA HIS A 92 -3.83 -7.90 -3.22
C HIS A 92 -5.08 -8.45 -2.52
N GLU A 93 -5.20 -9.77 -2.40
CA GLU A 93 -6.43 -10.42 -1.90
C GLU A 93 -6.47 -10.61 -0.38
N ASN A 94 -5.39 -10.29 0.36
CA ASN A 94 -5.42 -10.46 1.82
C ASN A 94 -6.52 -9.62 2.52
N TRP A 95 -7.07 -8.61 1.85
CA TRP A 95 -8.21 -7.85 2.34
C TRP A 95 -9.40 -8.74 2.69
N GLU A 96 -9.67 -9.81 1.94
CA GLU A 96 -10.78 -10.73 2.27
C GLU A 96 -10.54 -11.43 3.61
N THR A 97 -9.29 -11.84 3.84
CA THR A 97 -8.86 -12.45 5.10
C THR A 97 -8.98 -11.44 6.24
N VAL A 98 -8.48 -10.22 6.04
CA VAL A 98 -8.60 -9.12 7.02
C VAL A 98 -10.07 -8.80 7.32
N ALA A 99 -10.92 -8.65 6.31
CA ALA A 99 -12.34 -8.38 6.49
C ALA A 99 -13.07 -9.48 7.27
N SER A 100 -12.71 -10.75 7.02
CA SER A 100 -13.25 -11.90 7.76
C SER A 100 -12.82 -11.91 9.24
N LEU A 101 -11.57 -11.53 9.53
CA LEU A 101 -10.99 -11.48 10.87
C LEU A 101 -11.55 -10.31 11.70
N LEU A 102 -11.82 -9.17 11.06
CA LEU A 102 -12.18 -7.93 11.76
C LEU A 102 -13.67 -7.81 12.14
N HIS A 103 -14.51 -8.80 11.84
CA HIS A 103 -15.96 -8.74 12.11
C HIS A 103 -16.61 -7.39 11.72
N VAL A 104 -16.13 -6.71 10.67
CA VAL A 104 -16.64 -5.46 10.05
C VAL A 104 -16.87 -4.23 10.97
N ARG A 105 -16.99 -4.40 12.30
CA ARG A 105 -17.48 -3.36 13.21
C ARG A 105 -16.39 -2.46 13.80
N ASP A 106 -15.13 -2.86 13.76
CA ASP A 106 -14.01 -2.05 14.28
C ASP A 106 -12.77 -2.08 13.37
N TYR A 107 -12.98 -1.89 12.07
CA TYR A 107 -11.85 -1.77 11.13
C TYR A 107 -10.94 -0.59 11.49
N GLN A 108 -11.51 0.52 11.99
CA GLN A 108 -10.75 1.69 12.42
C GLN A 108 -9.79 1.37 13.57
N GLY A 109 -10.27 0.68 14.61
CA GLY A 109 -9.44 0.23 15.72
C GLY A 109 -8.34 -0.72 15.27
N ALA A 110 -8.64 -1.61 14.33
CA ALA A 110 -7.64 -2.53 13.79
C ALA A 110 -6.53 -1.82 13.00
N PHE A 111 -6.90 -0.90 12.09
CA PHE A 111 -5.94 -0.16 11.27
C PHE A 111 -5.12 0.84 12.08
N SER A 112 -5.62 1.34 13.22
CA SER A 112 -4.87 2.26 14.09
C SER A 112 -3.50 1.72 14.54
N ARG A 113 -3.30 0.40 14.54
CA ARG A 113 -2.02 -0.25 14.87
C ARG A 113 -0.97 -0.10 13.76
N VAL A 114 -1.43 0.00 12.51
CA VAL A 114 -0.58 -0.06 11.30
C VAL A 114 -0.55 1.25 10.53
N VAL A 115 -1.46 2.21 10.78
CA VAL A 115 -1.39 3.54 10.18
C VAL A 115 -0.02 4.16 10.44
N ARG A 116 0.55 4.81 9.41
CA ARG A 116 1.85 5.48 9.49
C ARG A 116 1.74 6.87 8.88
N PRO A 117 2.31 7.89 9.54
CA PRO A 117 2.53 9.20 8.95
C PRO A 117 3.11 9.12 7.54
N GLY A 118 2.44 9.75 6.57
CA GLY A 118 2.92 9.85 5.19
C GLY A 118 2.81 8.56 4.37
N ALA A 119 2.07 7.55 4.84
CA ALA A 119 1.83 6.32 4.10
C ALA A 119 1.23 6.58 2.72
N ARG A 120 0.23 7.47 2.63
CA ARG A 120 -0.34 7.89 1.34
C ARG A 120 0.70 8.49 0.40
N LEU A 121 1.55 9.39 0.88
CA LEU A 121 2.61 9.98 0.06
C LEU A 121 3.62 8.92 -0.43
N ALA A 122 3.97 7.96 0.42
CA ALA A 122 4.83 6.85 0.03
C ALA A 122 4.18 5.96 -1.06
N VAL A 123 2.87 5.73 -0.96
CA VAL A 123 2.09 5.04 -1.99
C VAL A 123 2.12 5.83 -3.31
N ILE A 124 1.87 7.13 -3.27
CA ILE A 124 1.94 8.03 -4.44
C ILE A 124 3.34 7.99 -5.08
N ASP A 125 4.42 8.05 -4.28
CA ASP A 125 5.80 7.97 -4.76
C ASP A 125 6.07 6.68 -5.54
N VAL A 126 5.53 5.56 -5.05
CA VAL A 126 5.63 4.27 -5.72
C VAL A 126 4.82 4.25 -7.01
N MET A 127 3.57 4.69 -6.98
CA MET A 127 2.70 4.77 -8.16
C MET A 127 3.32 5.64 -9.27
N LEU A 128 3.83 6.83 -8.93
CA LEU A 128 4.51 7.72 -9.87
C LEU A 128 5.79 7.10 -10.45
N ARG A 129 6.57 6.37 -9.65
CA ARG A 129 7.76 5.64 -10.16
C ARG A 129 7.35 4.53 -11.13
N CYS A 130 6.29 3.78 -10.82
CA CYS A 130 5.75 2.76 -11.71
C CYS A 130 5.26 3.36 -13.03
N ALA A 131 4.46 4.43 -12.97
CA ALA A 131 3.99 5.14 -14.14
C ALA A 131 5.15 5.63 -15.01
N ARG A 132 6.15 6.33 -14.42
CA ARG A 132 7.31 6.84 -15.17
C ARG A 132 8.15 5.74 -15.83
N LYS A 133 8.21 4.55 -15.23
CA LYS A 133 8.99 3.41 -15.74
C LYS A 133 8.24 2.64 -16.83
N ASN A 134 6.92 2.46 -16.67
CA ASN A 134 6.14 1.50 -17.43
C ASN A 134 5.13 2.15 -18.40
N ALA A 135 4.80 3.44 -18.25
CA ALA A 135 3.86 4.12 -19.12
C ALA A 135 4.38 4.17 -20.57
N PRO A 136 3.55 3.81 -21.56
CA PRO A 136 3.87 4.03 -22.96
C PRO A 136 4.09 5.52 -23.22
N LYS A 137 5.20 5.88 -23.90
CA LYS A 137 5.48 7.28 -24.26
C LYS A 137 4.32 7.85 -25.09
N GLY A 138 3.73 8.96 -24.64
CA GLY A 138 2.67 9.68 -25.35
C GLY A 138 1.24 9.18 -25.08
N CYS A 139 1.00 8.45 -23.99
CA CYS A 139 -0.34 8.09 -23.54
C CYS A 139 -0.96 9.21 -22.68
N SER A 140 -1.82 10.01 -23.28
CA SER A 140 -2.44 11.19 -22.64
C SER A 140 -3.38 10.89 -21.46
N GLU A 141 -3.82 9.64 -21.32
CA GLU A 141 -4.70 9.25 -20.21
C GLU A 141 -3.92 9.16 -18.90
N ASN A 142 -2.73 8.56 -18.91
CA ASN A 142 -1.85 8.51 -17.73
C ASN A 142 -1.34 9.90 -17.34
N ASP A 143 -1.20 10.83 -18.29
CA ASP A 143 -0.68 12.16 -18.01
C ASP A 143 -1.57 12.90 -17.00
N ARG A 144 -2.89 12.77 -17.11
CA ARG A 144 -3.84 13.38 -16.16
C ARG A 144 -3.72 12.78 -14.77
N ASP A 145 -3.65 11.46 -14.65
CA ASP A 145 -3.57 10.79 -13.35
C ASP A 145 -2.23 11.04 -12.68
N VAL A 146 -1.14 11.11 -13.46
CA VAL A 146 0.18 11.57 -12.99
C VAL A 146 0.10 13.01 -12.49
N GLU A 147 -0.53 13.92 -13.23
CA GLU A 147 -0.72 15.32 -12.80
C GLU A 147 -1.49 15.42 -11.48
N ILE A 148 -2.56 14.62 -11.32
CA ILE A 148 -3.34 14.56 -10.07
C ILE A 148 -2.45 14.11 -8.91
N LEU A 149 -1.70 13.03 -9.10
CA LEU A 149 -0.83 12.46 -8.08
C LEU A 149 0.32 13.40 -7.70
N GLU A 150 0.95 14.07 -8.67
CA GLU A 150 1.99 15.08 -8.45
C GLU A 150 1.42 16.31 -7.71
N HIS A 151 0.20 16.73 -8.04
CA HIS A 151 -0.48 17.82 -7.35
C HIS A 151 -0.74 17.47 -5.88
N ILE A 152 -1.26 16.27 -5.60
CA ILE A 152 -1.45 15.78 -4.22
C ILE A 152 -0.12 15.71 -3.47
N GLN A 153 0.92 15.15 -4.11
CA GLN A 153 2.26 15.04 -3.54
C GLN A 153 2.85 16.41 -3.14
N SER A 154 2.55 17.45 -3.91
CA SER A 154 3.00 18.82 -3.65
C SER A 154 2.21 19.55 -2.55
N GLY A 155 1.16 18.94 -2.01
CA GLY A 155 0.25 19.58 -1.04
C GLY A 155 -0.81 20.47 -1.67
N GLY A 156 -1.10 20.26 -2.96
CA GLY A 156 -2.14 21.00 -3.66
C GLY A 156 -3.54 20.66 -3.14
N ASP A 157 -4.47 21.61 -3.32
CA ASP A 157 -5.88 21.40 -2.99
C ASP A 157 -6.50 20.36 -3.94
N VAL A 158 -7.13 19.33 -3.39
CA VAL A 158 -7.86 18.35 -4.19
C VAL A 158 -9.27 18.86 -4.51
N PRO A 159 -9.58 19.12 -5.80
CA PRO A 159 -10.90 19.59 -6.20
C PRO A 159 -11.95 18.48 -6.15
N ALA A 160 -13.20 18.85 -5.87
CA ALA A 160 -14.32 17.90 -5.78
C ALA A 160 -14.65 17.20 -7.11
N GLU A 161 -14.36 17.86 -8.23
CA GLU A 161 -14.56 17.34 -9.58
C GLU A 161 -13.67 16.14 -9.93
N TRP A 162 -12.61 15.88 -9.15
CA TRP A 162 -11.79 14.68 -9.32
C TRP A 162 -12.48 13.43 -8.77
N GLY A 163 -13.51 13.59 -7.93
CA GLY A 163 -14.35 12.47 -7.49
C GLY A 163 -13.65 11.48 -6.56
N LEU A 164 -12.46 11.80 -6.04
CA LEU A 164 -11.70 10.96 -5.12
C LEU A 164 -12.47 10.74 -3.81
N ARG A 165 -12.30 9.55 -3.22
CA ARG A 165 -12.98 9.15 -2.00
C ARG A 165 -12.01 8.48 -1.03
N THR A 166 -12.25 8.67 0.25
CA THR A 166 -11.59 7.89 1.29
C THR A 166 -12.20 6.48 1.39
N ILE A 167 -11.56 5.61 2.16
CA ILE A 167 -12.01 4.26 2.51
C ILE A 167 -13.40 4.24 3.15
N THR A 168 -13.79 5.34 3.82
CA THR A 168 -15.13 5.47 4.43
C THR A 168 -16.20 5.91 3.43
N GLY A 169 -15.82 6.16 2.17
CA GLY A 169 -16.65 6.68 1.10
C GLY A 169 -16.84 8.21 1.14
N ALA A 170 -16.22 8.89 2.11
CA ALA A 170 -16.26 10.35 2.20
C ALA A 170 -15.52 10.98 1.01
N ALA A 171 -15.96 12.16 0.57
CA ALA A 171 -15.27 12.89 -0.48
C ALA A 171 -13.87 13.29 0.00
N TYR A 172 -12.86 13.03 -0.83
CA TYR A 172 -11.49 13.40 -0.57
C TYR A 172 -11.17 14.71 -1.29
N THR A 173 -11.34 15.83 -0.60
CA THR A 173 -11.22 17.19 -1.17
C THR A 173 -10.58 18.17 -0.19
N GLY A 174 -10.03 19.27 -0.71
CA GLY A 174 -9.39 20.34 0.07
C GLY A 174 -7.86 20.21 0.18
N THR A 175 -7.24 21.05 1.01
CA THR A 175 -5.80 21.05 1.25
C THR A 175 -5.42 19.83 2.09
N ILE A 176 -4.64 18.93 1.52
CA ILE A 176 -4.17 17.75 2.25
C ILE A 176 -2.86 18.10 2.94
N PRO A 177 -2.72 17.84 4.25
CA PRO A 177 -1.47 18.05 4.94
C PRO A 177 -0.34 17.23 4.28
N VAL A 178 0.71 17.91 3.81
CA VAL A 178 1.96 17.27 3.33
C VAL A 178 2.71 16.61 4.50
N THR A 179 2.34 16.95 5.73
CA THR A 179 2.82 16.34 6.96
C THR A 179 1.92 15.18 7.33
N GLY A 180 2.51 14.01 7.59
CA GLY A 180 1.81 12.78 7.96
C GLY A 180 1.06 12.83 9.29
N GLU A 181 0.09 13.72 9.42
CA GLU A 181 -1.02 13.51 10.33
C GLU A 181 -1.81 12.30 9.83
N ASP A 182 -2.41 11.55 10.77
CA ASP A 182 -3.04 10.28 10.49
C ASP A 182 -3.95 10.38 9.26
N ASP A 183 -3.76 9.49 8.28
CA ASP A 183 -4.61 9.36 7.08
C ASP A 183 -6.09 9.00 7.43
N TYR A 184 -6.42 9.02 8.73
CA TYR A 184 -7.76 8.89 9.26
C TYR A 184 -8.32 10.26 9.62
N PRO A 185 -9.54 10.62 9.16
CA PRO A 185 -10.21 11.76 9.72
C PRO A 185 -10.45 11.49 11.21
N SER A 186 -9.76 12.24 12.08
CA SER A 186 -10.16 12.37 13.46
C SER A 186 -11.57 12.96 13.48
N ARG A 187 -12.53 12.12 13.89
CA ARG A 187 -13.95 12.37 14.18
C ARG A 187 -14.47 13.80 14.04
#